data_AF-A0A538PPL5-F1
#
_entry.id   AF-A0A538PPL5-F1
#
_cell.length_a   1.000
_cell.length_b   1.000
_cell.length_c   1.000
_cell.angle_alpha   90.00
_cell.angle_beta   90.00
_cell.angle_gamma   90.00
#
_symmetry.space_group_name_H-M   'P 1'
#
loop_
_entity.id
_entity.type
_entity.pdbx_description
1 polymer ?
#
loop_
_entity_poly.entity_id
_entity_poly.type
_entity_poly.pdbx_seq_one_letter_code
_entity_poly.pdbx_strand_id
1 'polypeptide(L)'
;MASRHPEGTALLVAGHGAFGSLDASALNTLGKIGEALLATGAAWQIRRLASMAGERHAPDRGALKQHLDELSGESARAAVLVLLGSVTTLGNEPALITGGQAREYPEDATLPLRWIRERLRAARAEQLVAVVSAHGERADEPEAWLRALGTNRAPHIVAIAQTRDDTHPIVEALLTALCGDALDPRTGTVTMASLSSYLGRLPGVAMQVSDVSETLAQPPPLAGLWDVRRSQLSLRANRPRTGGDPEDLTGIVLPGRFRIDSVVARGTFGTVYRARQLAVERDVAVKVLHADIDPASDDGRLFVHEVRSVGRIDHPNVVRIHQADITADGRLFFAMEFLAGRDLQELGEHGPLATERAVDLVRQLLAGLRAAHDAGLVHADIKPANAIVVERDGAERVVLVDFGLARLRAADHPAESAGGTPAYMAPEQMHVGRVDARSDLFSAALVLAGPTRTR
;
A
#
# COMPACT_ATOMS: atom_id res chain seq x y z
N MET A 1 -0.49 -21.79 36.25
CA MET A 1 -1.72 -21.75 35.41
C MET A 1 -1.56 -20.56 34.46
N ALA A 2 -1.27 -20.81 33.19
CA ALA A 2 -1.08 -19.75 32.21
C ALA A 2 -2.46 -19.13 31.87
N SER A 3 -2.68 -17.86 32.20
CA SER A 3 -3.84 -17.12 31.74
C SER A 3 -3.76 -17.01 30.22
N ARG A 4 -4.66 -17.68 29.50
CA ARG A 4 -4.92 -17.38 28.10
C ARG A 4 -5.46 -15.95 28.05
N HIS A 5 -4.62 -15.00 27.65
CA HIS A 5 -5.04 -13.63 27.37
C HIS A 5 -5.99 -13.65 26.16
N PRO A 6 -7.16 -13.00 26.22
CA PRO A 6 -8.07 -12.92 25.08
C PRO A 6 -7.42 -12.20 23.89
N GLU A 7 -7.86 -12.62 22.69
CA GLU A 7 -7.46 -12.09 21.39
C GLU A 7 -7.79 -10.60 21.26
N GLY A 8 -6.99 -9.85 20.49
CA GLY A 8 -6.99 -8.38 20.48
C GLY A 8 -8.33 -7.76 20.08
N THR A 9 -8.81 -6.80 20.88
CA THR A 9 -10.06 -6.07 20.60
C THR A 9 -9.75 -4.66 20.09
N ALA A 10 -10.30 -4.31 18.94
CA ALA A 10 -10.30 -2.94 18.44
C ALA A 10 -11.70 -2.45 18.15
N LEU A 11 -11.98 -1.25 18.64
CA LEU A 11 -13.31 -0.68 18.61
C LEU A 11 -13.29 0.56 17.72
N LEU A 12 -13.85 0.42 16.52
CA LEU A 12 -13.94 1.52 15.57
C LEU A 12 -15.32 2.18 15.69
N VAL A 13 -15.35 3.40 16.23
CA VAL A 13 -16.60 4.14 16.48
C VAL A 13 -16.71 5.36 15.56
N ALA A 14 -17.51 5.25 14.50
CA ALA A 14 -17.94 6.45 13.78
C ALA A 14 -19.16 7.06 14.51
N GLY A 15 -19.05 8.31 14.99
CA GLY A 15 -20.17 9.07 15.55
C GLY A 15 -20.97 9.79 14.46
N HIS A 16 -22.02 10.52 14.87
CA HIS A 16 -23.03 11.08 13.98
C HIS A 16 -23.00 12.61 13.89
N GLY A 17 -23.34 13.11 12.70
CA GLY A 17 -23.45 14.52 12.33
C GLY A 17 -23.25 14.60 10.82
N ALA A 18 -23.90 15.55 10.13
CA ALA A 18 -24.07 15.64 8.67
C ALA A 18 -22.79 15.55 7.79
N PHE A 19 -22.17 14.37 7.73
CA PHE A 19 -20.91 14.12 7.02
C PHE A 19 -21.00 12.85 6.18
N GLY A 20 -20.39 12.92 5.00
CA GLY A 20 -20.20 11.80 4.09
C GLY A 20 -19.52 10.64 4.80
N SER A 21 -20.08 9.44 4.66
CA SER A 21 -19.59 8.23 5.31
C SER A 21 -18.09 8.03 5.07
N LEU A 22 -17.31 7.75 6.12
CA LEU A 22 -16.20 6.83 5.93
C LEU A 22 -16.81 5.59 5.27
N ASP A 23 -16.45 5.35 4.03
CA ASP A 23 -17.01 4.25 3.28
C ASP A 23 -16.54 2.92 3.88
N ALA A 24 -17.18 1.82 3.47
CA ALA A 24 -16.84 0.50 3.99
C ALA A 24 -15.34 0.16 3.78
N SER A 25 -14.69 0.74 2.77
CA SER A 25 -13.26 0.58 2.48
C SER A 25 -12.37 1.30 3.52
N ALA A 26 -12.66 2.54 3.90
CA ALA A 26 -11.90 3.24 4.93
C ALA A 26 -12.03 2.58 6.31
N LEU A 27 -13.22 2.06 6.64
CA LEU A 27 -13.44 1.32 7.89
C LEU A 27 -12.71 -0.05 7.87
N ASN A 28 -12.71 -0.75 6.74
CA ASN A 28 -11.93 -1.98 6.55
C ASN A 28 -10.42 -1.70 6.66
N THR A 29 -9.96 -0.57 6.13
CA THR A 29 -8.55 -0.16 6.20
C THR A 29 -8.15 0.22 7.62
N LEU A 30 -8.98 0.96 8.37
CA LEU A 30 -8.77 1.20 9.81
C LEU A 30 -8.74 -0.11 10.61
N GLY A 31 -9.55 -1.10 10.21
CA GLY A 31 -9.47 -2.47 10.71
C GLY A 31 -8.11 -3.13 10.45
N LYS A 32 -7.61 -3.09 9.21
CA LYS A 32 -6.29 -3.61 8.80
C LYS A 32 -5.11 -2.86 9.43
N ILE A 33 -5.28 -1.57 9.71
CA ILE A 33 -4.33 -0.73 10.45
C ILE A 33 -4.25 -1.20 11.88
N GLY A 34 -5.41 -1.49 12.46
CA GLY A 34 -5.52 -2.33 13.62
C GLY A 34 -4.65 -3.58 13.49
N GLU A 35 -4.94 -4.47 12.56
CA GLU A 35 -4.21 -5.74 12.36
C GLU A 35 -2.69 -5.58 12.31
N ALA A 36 -2.20 -4.52 11.63
CA ALA A 36 -0.78 -4.19 11.57
C ALA A 36 -0.23 -3.74 12.94
N LEU A 37 -0.98 -2.94 13.71
CA LEU A 37 -0.62 -2.35 15.01
C LEU A 37 -0.39 -3.33 16.16
N LEU A 38 -0.58 -4.65 16.01
CA LEU A 38 -0.35 -5.61 17.10
C LEU A 38 0.72 -6.68 16.86
N ALA A 39 1.28 -6.81 15.66
CA ALA A 39 2.35 -7.78 15.34
C ALA A 39 2.18 -9.19 15.99
N THR A 40 0.95 -9.65 16.16
CA THR A 40 0.62 -10.94 16.77
C THR A 40 -0.35 -11.62 15.84
N GLY A 41 -0.04 -12.83 15.39
CA GLY A 41 -0.90 -13.61 14.49
C GLY A 41 -2.21 -14.09 15.12
N ALA A 42 -2.87 -13.24 15.94
CA ALA A 42 -4.16 -13.48 16.58
C ALA A 42 -5.27 -12.73 15.83
N ALA A 43 -6.49 -13.30 15.86
CA ALA A 43 -7.64 -12.73 15.18
C ALA A 43 -8.13 -11.45 15.87
N TRP A 44 -8.46 -10.43 15.07
CA TRP A 44 -9.00 -9.15 15.54
C TRP A 44 -10.52 -9.20 15.64
N GLN A 45 -11.07 -8.62 16.72
CA GLN A 45 -12.51 -8.30 16.78
C GLN A 45 -12.72 -6.83 16.43
N ILE A 46 -13.12 -6.55 15.18
CA ILE A 46 -13.53 -5.21 14.75
C ILE A 46 -15.01 -5.02 15.09
N ARG A 47 -15.32 -4.12 16.03
CA ARG A 47 -16.70 -3.73 16.34
C ARG A 47 -17.03 -2.41 15.65
N ARG A 48 -17.83 -2.47 14.57
CA ARG A 48 -18.25 -1.32 13.76
C ARG A 48 -19.59 -0.78 14.28
N LEU A 49 -19.66 0.53 14.49
CA LEU A 49 -20.86 1.23 14.95
C LEU A 49 -21.57 2.13 13.91
N ALA A 50 -21.11 2.17 12.67
CA ALA A 50 -21.74 3.03 11.65
C ALA A 50 -23.08 2.45 11.15
N SER A 51 -24.14 3.27 11.09
CA SER A 51 -25.38 2.91 10.39
C SER A 51 -25.14 2.81 8.88
N MET A 52 -25.92 1.98 8.20
CA MET A 52 -25.88 1.89 6.75
C MET A 52 -26.49 3.14 6.10
N ALA A 53 -25.99 3.52 4.93
CA ALA A 53 -26.60 4.57 4.12
C ALA A 53 -28.06 4.18 3.79
N GLY A 54 -29.04 4.91 4.33
CA GLY A 54 -30.47 4.63 4.19
C GLY A 54 -31.20 4.21 5.47
N GLU A 55 -30.48 3.94 6.56
CA GLU A 55 -31.11 3.76 7.88
C GLU A 55 -31.37 5.12 8.54
N ARG A 56 -32.62 5.37 8.94
CA ARG A 56 -33.04 6.64 9.56
C ARG A 56 -32.42 6.89 10.96
N HIS A 57 -31.71 5.91 11.52
CA HIS A 57 -31.11 5.99 12.85
C HIS A 57 -29.62 5.66 12.76
N ALA A 58 -28.80 6.69 12.96
CA ALA A 58 -27.37 6.59 13.26
C ALA A 58 -27.16 5.88 14.62
N PRO A 59 -25.93 5.48 15.04
CA PRO A 59 -25.76 4.72 16.29
C PRO A 59 -26.45 5.42 17.45
N ASP A 60 -27.47 4.77 18.01
CA ASP A 60 -28.15 5.22 19.21
C ASP A 60 -27.08 5.38 20.30
N ARG A 61 -27.11 6.49 21.05
CA ARG A 61 -26.29 6.73 22.24
C ARG A 61 -26.16 5.46 23.10
N GLY A 62 -27.21 4.65 23.17
CA GLY A 62 -27.21 3.33 23.80
C GLY A 62 -26.18 2.34 23.23
N ALA A 63 -26.09 2.20 21.90
CA ALA A 63 -25.13 1.31 21.25
C ALA A 63 -23.68 1.76 21.49
N LEU A 64 -23.40 3.06 21.38
CA LEU A 64 -22.06 3.58 21.70
C LEU A 64 -21.71 3.33 23.18
N LYS A 65 -22.65 3.58 24.10
CA LYS A 65 -22.44 3.27 25.52
C LYS A 65 -22.12 1.80 25.73
N GLN A 66 -22.90 0.90 25.14
CA GLN A 66 -22.71 -0.54 25.26
C GLN A 66 -21.29 -0.96 24.83
N HIS A 67 -20.81 -0.48 23.69
CA HIS A 67 -19.48 -0.88 23.22
C HIS A 67 -18.33 -0.27 24.05
N LEU A 68 -18.49 0.95 24.55
CA LEU A 68 -17.51 1.54 25.47
C LEU A 68 -17.53 0.83 26.84
N ASP A 69 -18.67 0.32 27.28
CA ASP A 69 -18.78 -0.55 28.45
C ASP A 69 -18.10 -1.91 28.20
N GLU A 70 -18.31 -2.53 27.04
CA GLU A 70 -17.63 -3.78 26.62
C GLU A 70 -16.10 -3.60 26.58
N LEU A 71 -15.61 -2.51 25.99
CA LEU A 71 -14.18 -2.17 25.97
C LEU A 71 -13.59 -2.06 27.38
N SER A 72 -14.39 -1.57 28.34
CA SER A 72 -13.97 -1.47 29.74
C SER A 72 -13.94 -2.81 30.48
N GLY A 73 -14.69 -3.80 29.99
CA GLY A 73 -14.83 -5.13 30.60
C GLY A 73 -13.85 -6.17 30.05
N GLU A 74 -13.45 -6.06 28.79
CA GLU A 74 -12.58 -7.03 28.10
C GLU A 74 -11.09 -6.75 28.34
N SER A 75 -10.31 -7.81 28.53
CA SER A 75 -8.84 -7.71 28.65
C SER A 75 -8.22 -7.86 27.27
N ALA A 76 -7.40 -6.90 26.86
CA ALA A 76 -6.78 -6.86 25.53
C ALA A 76 -5.31 -6.45 25.60
N ARG A 77 -4.52 -6.86 24.60
CA ARG A 77 -3.12 -6.41 24.47
C ARG A 77 -3.03 -4.96 24.00
N ALA A 78 -3.81 -4.59 22.99
CA ALA A 78 -3.99 -3.20 22.61
C ALA A 78 -5.46 -2.91 22.32
N ALA A 79 -5.83 -1.65 22.50
CA ALA A 79 -7.13 -1.12 22.14
C ALA A 79 -6.96 0.14 21.29
N VAL A 80 -7.66 0.18 20.15
CA VAL A 80 -7.76 1.37 19.30
C VAL A 80 -9.20 1.85 19.32
N LEU A 81 -9.40 3.11 19.69
CA LEU A 81 -10.67 3.82 19.61
C LEU A 81 -10.53 4.97 18.63
N VAL A 82 -11.30 4.95 17.54
CA VAL A 82 -11.45 6.13 16.66
C VAL A 82 -12.86 6.66 16.86
N LEU A 83 -13.01 7.96 17.13
CA LEU A 83 -14.28 8.68 17.27
C LEU A 83 -14.35 9.80 16.22
N LEU A 84 -15.44 9.83 15.46
CA LEU A 84 -15.68 10.84 14.42
C LEU A 84 -17.00 11.54 14.66
N GLY A 85 -17.10 12.83 14.41
CA GLY A 85 -18.40 13.52 14.43
C GLY A 85 -18.31 14.96 14.87
N SER A 86 -19.33 15.44 15.57
CA SER A 86 -19.35 16.80 16.11
C SER A 86 -19.28 16.77 17.63
N VAL A 87 -18.57 17.73 18.21
CA VAL A 87 -18.56 17.94 19.67
C VAL A 87 -19.33 19.23 19.94
N THR A 88 -20.27 19.16 20.87
CA THR A 88 -21.04 20.29 21.36
C THR A 88 -20.78 20.48 22.85
N THR A 89 -21.35 21.53 23.45
CA THR A 89 -21.29 21.75 24.89
C THR A 89 -22.63 21.37 25.51
N LEU A 90 -22.65 20.36 26.37
CA LEU A 90 -23.82 19.99 27.17
C LEU A 90 -23.62 20.54 28.60
N GLY A 91 -24.39 21.55 28.97
CA GLY A 91 -24.17 22.31 30.20
C GLY A 91 -22.85 23.08 30.13
N ASN A 92 -21.83 22.62 30.88
CA ASN A 92 -20.47 23.19 30.88
C ASN A 92 -19.39 22.19 30.42
N GLU A 93 -19.80 21.10 29.75
CA GLU A 93 -18.87 20.03 29.37
C GLU A 93 -18.96 19.69 27.90
N PRO A 94 -17.81 19.38 27.26
CA PRO A 94 -17.81 18.92 25.89
C PRO A 94 -18.42 17.52 25.79
N ALA A 95 -19.31 17.34 24.82
CA ALA A 95 -20.04 16.11 24.58
C ALA A 95 -20.05 15.79 23.08
N LEU A 96 -19.76 14.53 22.74
CA LEU A 96 -19.82 14.02 21.38
C LEU A 96 -21.27 13.87 20.94
N ILE A 97 -21.63 14.38 19.77
CA ILE A 97 -22.94 14.15 19.16
C ILE A 97 -23.01 12.73 18.62
N THR A 98 -24.04 12.00 19.05
CA THR A 98 -24.26 10.59 18.73
C THR A 98 -25.52 10.34 17.90
N GLY A 99 -26.45 11.30 17.85
CA GLY A 99 -27.71 11.17 17.10
C GLY A 99 -28.23 12.47 16.49
N GLY A 100 -29.10 12.36 15.48
CA GLY A 100 -29.52 13.48 14.63
C GLY A 100 -30.42 14.52 15.30
N GLN A 101 -30.96 14.20 16.48
CA GLN A 101 -31.85 15.07 17.25
C GLN A 101 -31.13 15.87 18.34
N ALA A 102 -29.80 16.04 18.28
CA ALA A 102 -29.03 16.72 19.33
C ALA A 102 -29.40 18.19 19.56
N ARG A 103 -30.10 18.84 18.62
CA ARG A 103 -30.66 20.19 18.83
C ARG A 103 -31.95 20.19 19.63
N GLU A 104 -32.76 19.14 19.53
CA GLU A 104 -34.07 19.03 20.19
C GLU A 104 -33.97 18.27 21.52
N TYR A 105 -33.13 17.22 21.58
CA TYR A 105 -32.91 16.37 22.75
C TYR A 105 -31.40 16.16 23.02
N PRO A 106 -30.68 17.21 23.45
CA PRO A 106 -29.23 17.17 23.62
C PRO A 106 -28.78 16.15 24.67
N GLU A 107 -29.55 15.94 25.74
CA GLU A 107 -29.22 14.96 26.78
C GLU A 107 -29.28 13.52 26.28
N ASP A 108 -30.15 13.21 25.33
CA ASP A 108 -30.35 11.85 24.79
C ASP A 108 -29.54 11.59 23.51
N ALA A 109 -29.10 12.63 22.82
CA ALA A 109 -28.38 12.50 21.55
C ALA A 109 -26.89 12.83 21.63
N THR A 110 -26.34 13.10 22.83
CA THR A 110 -24.91 13.35 23.03
C THR A 110 -24.27 12.35 24.00
N LEU A 111 -22.94 12.33 24.12
CA LEU A 111 -22.22 11.56 25.12
C LEU A 111 -21.08 12.41 25.69
N PRO A 112 -21.06 12.73 26.99
CA PRO A 112 -20.01 13.57 27.57
C PRO A 112 -18.61 12.97 27.38
N LEU A 113 -17.63 13.76 26.94
CA LEU A 113 -16.25 13.27 26.75
C LEU A 113 -15.64 12.77 28.07
N ARG A 114 -16.04 13.36 29.20
CA ARG A 114 -15.65 12.86 30.54
C ARG A 114 -16.08 11.43 30.81
N TRP A 115 -17.25 11.04 30.29
CA TRP A 115 -17.80 9.70 30.47
C TRP A 115 -17.03 8.69 29.61
N ILE A 116 -16.70 9.08 28.37
CA ILE A 116 -15.83 8.30 27.49
C ILE A 116 -14.45 8.10 28.14
N ARG A 117 -13.88 9.16 28.72
CA ARG A 117 -12.61 9.09 29.47
C ARG A 117 -12.66 8.07 30.61
N GLU A 118 -13.76 8.01 31.36
CA GLU A 118 -13.91 7.04 32.45
C GLU A 118 -13.85 5.60 31.92
N ARG A 119 -14.42 5.34 30.74
CA ARG A 119 -14.31 4.03 30.07
C ARG A 119 -12.92 3.76 29.54
N LEU A 120 -12.24 4.75 28.96
CA LEU A 120 -10.83 4.63 28.56
C LEU A 120 -9.92 4.33 29.76
N ARG A 121 -10.19 4.90 30.94
CA ARG A 121 -9.44 4.62 32.18
C ARG A 121 -9.72 3.24 32.75
N ALA A 122 -10.94 2.73 32.54
CA ALA A 122 -11.36 1.42 33.02
C ALA A 122 -10.97 0.27 32.07
N ALA A 123 -10.64 0.59 30.80
CA ALA A 123 -10.19 -0.36 29.80
C ALA A 123 -9.02 -1.21 30.30
N ARG A 124 -9.15 -2.53 30.19
CA ARG A 124 -8.12 -3.50 30.59
C ARG A 124 -7.19 -3.80 29.40
N ALA A 125 -6.67 -2.74 28.78
CA ALA A 125 -5.73 -2.83 27.68
C ALA A 125 -4.29 -2.53 28.15
N GLU A 126 -3.29 -3.28 27.66
CA GLU A 126 -1.88 -2.96 27.94
C GLU A 126 -1.44 -1.70 27.20
N GLN A 127 -1.96 -1.45 25.99
CA GLN A 127 -1.71 -0.25 25.19
C GLN A 127 -3.03 0.35 24.67
N LEU A 128 -3.13 1.67 24.63
CA LEU A 128 -4.35 2.38 24.22
C LEU A 128 -4.05 3.48 23.20
N VAL A 129 -4.75 3.48 22.08
CA VAL A 129 -4.74 4.59 21.10
C VAL A 129 -6.15 5.11 20.93
N ALA A 130 -6.40 6.33 21.36
CA ALA A 130 -7.68 7.02 21.18
C ALA A 130 -7.50 8.20 20.23
N VAL A 131 -8.18 8.18 19.10
CA VAL A 131 -8.16 9.27 18.11
C VAL A 131 -9.54 9.84 17.94
N VAL A 132 -9.67 11.16 18.07
CA VAL A 132 -10.91 11.88 17.85
C VAL A 132 -10.71 12.89 16.72
N SER A 133 -11.55 12.82 15.70
CA SER A 133 -11.64 13.87 14.68
C SER A 133 -13.04 14.46 14.73
N ALA A 134 -13.15 15.73 15.13
CA ALA A 134 -14.45 16.31 15.34
C ALA A 134 -14.60 17.77 14.88
N HIS A 135 -15.84 18.13 14.54
CA HIS A 135 -16.24 19.51 14.30
C HIS A 135 -16.68 20.19 15.59
N GLY A 136 -16.39 21.48 15.69
CA GLY A 136 -16.71 22.31 16.85
C GLY A 136 -16.91 23.77 16.42
N GLU A 137 -17.62 24.55 17.23
CA GLU A 137 -18.03 25.92 16.89
C GLU A 137 -16.88 26.93 17.09
N ARG A 138 -15.86 26.61 17.89
CA ARG A 138 -14.73 27.51 18.19
C ARG A 138 -13.37 26.87 17.93
N ALA A 139 -12.38 27.68 17.59
CA ALA A 139 -11.07 27.23 17.13
C ALA A 139 -10.12 26.74 18.26
N ASP A 140 -10.42 27.06 19.51
CA ASP A 140 -9.64 26.75 20.74
C ASP A 140 -10.15 25.51 21.48
N GLU A 141 -10.98 24.72 20.81
CA GLU A 141 -11.67 23.57 21.37
C GLU A 141 -10.85 22.26 21.44
N PRO A 142 -9.86 21.96 20.57
CA PRO A 142 -9.08 20.72 20.65
C PRO A 142 -8.43 20.47 22.01
N GLU A 143 -7.80 21.49 22.61
CA GLU A 143 -7.15 21.36 23.91
C GLU A 143 -8.18 21.20 25.04
N ALA A 144 -9.34 21.83 24.92
CA ALA A 144 -10.43 21.68 25.88
C ALA A 144 -11.04 20.27 25.83
N TRP A 145 -11.24 19.73 24.63
CA TRP A 145 -11.68 18.36 24.42
C TRP A 145 -10.64 17.35 24.90
N LEU A 146 -9.36 17.62 24.66
CA LEU A 146 -8.26 16.77 25.12
C LEU A 146 -8.22 16.73 26.65
N ARG A 147 -8.40 17.87 27.35
CA ARG A 147 -8.51 17.88 28.82
C ARG A 147 -9.69 17.06 29.33
N ALA A 148 -10.80 17.04 28.60
CA ALA A 148 -11.99 16.27 28.98
C ALA A 148 -11.84 14.76 28.71
N LEU A 149 -11.13 14.38 27.64
CA LEU A 149 -10.99 12.99 27.19
C LEU A 149 -9.72 12.29 27.71
N GLY A 150 -8.67 13.04 28.00
CA GLY A 150 -7.33 12.56 28.34
C GLY A 150 -7.29 11.57 29.51
N THR A 151 -6.44 10.56 29.40
CA THR A 151 -6.32 9.46 30.38
C THR A 151 -4.94 9.40 31.00
N ASN A 152 -4.78 8.67 32.10
CA ASN A 152 -3.48 8.46 32.77
C ASN A 152 -3.24 6.97 33.09
N ARG A 153 -3.99 6.08 32.44
CA ARG A 153 -3.96 4.63 32.58
C ARG A 153 -3.47 4.02 31.28
N ALA A 154 -2.67 2.95 31.38
CA ALA A 154 -1.92 2.30 30.29
C ALA A 154 -0.99 3.26 29.51
N PRO A 155 0.06 2.74 28.85
CA PRO A 155 0.66 3.43 27.72
C PRO A 155 -0.42 3.91 26.75
N HIS A 156 -0.53 5.22 26.55
CA HIS A 156 -1.57 5.79 25.71
C HIS A 156 -1.09 6.87 24.76
N ILE A 157 -1.83 6.98 23.65
CA ILE A 157 -1.89 8.16 22.79
C ILE A 157 -3.37 8.56 22.75
N VAL A 158 -3.67 9.77 23.20
CA VAL A 158 -4.98 10.40 22.98
C VAL A 158 -4.74 11.60 22.08
N ALA A 159 -5.26 11.57 20.86
CA ALA A 159 -5.05 12.63 19.89
C ALA A 159 -6.39 13.13 19.36
N ILE A 160 -6.56 14.45 19.35
CA ILE A 160 -7.81 15.11 18.97
C ILE A 160 -7.51 16.19 17.94
N ALA A 161 -8.22 16.16 16.82
CA ALA A 161 -8.12 17.16 15.77
C ALA A 161 -9.48 17.81 15.54
N GLN A 162 -9.50 19.14 15.51
CA GLN A 162 -10.65 19.85 14.98
C GLN A 162 -10.59 19.84 13.46
N THR A 163 -11.72 19.54 12.82
CA THR A 163 -11.86 19.61 11.38
C THR A 163 -12.84 20.73 10.96
N ARG A 164 -12.62 21.28 9.76
CA ARG A 164 -13.44 22.36 9.17
C ARG A 164 -14.40 21.86 8.09
N ASP A 165 -14.08 20.73 7.44
CA ASP A 165 -14.82 20.14 6.32
C ASP A 165 -14.95 18.62 6.53
N ASP A 166 -15.59 17.86 5.63
CA ASP A 166 -15.71 16.39 5.67
C ASP A 166 -14.37 15.60 5.69
N THR A 167 -13.24 16.29 5.77
CA THR A 167 -11.90 15.71 5.86
C THR A 167 -11.54 15.38 7.31
N HIS A 168 -10.91 14.23 7.51
CA HIS A 168 -10.48 13.77 8.84
C HIS A 168 -8.96 13.60 8.85
N PRO A 169 -8.18 14.70 8.93
CA PRO A 169 -6.74 14.68 8.67
C PRO A 169 -5.97 13.76 9.62
N ILE A 170 -6.43 13.61 10.86
CA ILE A 170 -5.81 12.68 11.83
C ILE A 170 -6.12 11.21 11.52
N VAL A 171 -7.30 10.93 10.95
CA VAL A 171 -7.67 9.59 10.48
C VAL A 171 -6.89 9.26 9.22
N GLU A 172 -6.81 10.20 8.27
CA GLU A 172 -5.99 10.07 7.06
C GLU A 172 -4.52 9.84 7.41
N ALA A 173 -3.99 10.57 8.39
CA ALA A 173 -2.65 10.37 8.90
C ALA A 173 -2.46 8.97 9.54
N LEU A 174 -3.43 8.46 10.30
CA LEU A 174 -3.38 7.08 10.79
C LEU A 174 -3.38 6.07 9.63
N LEU A 175 -4.13 6.36 8.56
CA LEU A 175 -4.20 5.52 7.36
C LEU A 175 -2.86 5.45 6.62
N THR A 176 -2.08 6.54 6.61
CA THR A 176 -0.76 6.62 5.96
C THR A 176 0.40 6.23 6.88
N ALA A 177 0.26 6.36 8.21
CA ALA A 177 1.32 6.13 9.20
C ALA A 177 1.99 4.75 9.07
N LEU A 178 1.21 3.71 8.78
CA LEU A 178 1.70 2.33 8.63
C LEU A 178 2.35 2.04 7.27
N CYS A 179 2.28 2.99 6.33
CA CYS A 179 2.88 2.87 5.00
C CYS A 179 4.33 3.41 4.92
N GLY A 180 4.87 3.97 6.00
CA GLY A 180 6.29 4.33 6.07
C GLY A 180 6.63 5.52 6.96
N ASP A 181 5.77 6.53 7.00
CA ASP A 181 6.10 7.85 7.59
C ASP A 181 6.16 7.86 9.11
N ALA A 182 5.48 6.90 9.76
CA ALA A 182 5.50 6.73 11.21
C ALA A 182 6.32 5.50 11.65
N LEU A 183 7.15 4.90 10.78
CA LEU A 183 8.03 3.80 11.18
C LEU A 183 9.20 4.33 12.03
N ASP A 184 9.47 3.70 13.17
CA ASP A 184 10.71 3.94 13.92
C ASP A 184 11.89 3.50 13.04
N PRO A 185 12.84 4.40 12.75
CA PRO A 185 13.95 4.11 11.86
C PRO A 185 14.85 2.97 12.35
N ARG A 186 14.89 2.71 13.66
CA ARG A 186 15.73 1.67 14.29
C ARG A 186 15.12 0.28 14.18
N THR A 187 13.80 0.18 14.32
CA THR A 187 13.10 -1.11 14.41
C THR A 187 12.36 -1.47 13.11
N GLY A 188 12.13 -0.50 12.21
CA GLY A 188 11.34 -0.71 10.99
C GLY A 188 9.86 -1.00 11.27
N THR A 189 9.40 -0.65 12.48
CA THR A 189 8.06 -0.91 13.00
C THR A 189 7.40 0.38 13.44
N VAL A 190 6.07 0.47 13.46
CA VAL A 190 5.41 1.59 14.16
C VAL A 190 5.52 1.34 15.65
N THR A 191 5.92 2.34 16.43
CA THR A 191 6.00 2.32 17.90
C THR A 191 5.12 3.43 18.46
N MET A 192 4.77 3.37 19.75
CA MET A 192 4.03 4.48 20.38
C MET A 192 4.78 5.81 20.24
N ALA A 193 6.12 5.77 20.29
CA ALA A 193 6.97 6.94 20.13
C ALA A 193 6.98 7.47 18.68
N SER A 194 7.07 6.59 17.68
CA SER A 194 7.08 7.01 16.28
C SER A 194 5.70 7.47 15.81
N LEU A 195 4.63 6.83 16.28
CA LEU A 195 3.24 7.22 16.01
C LEU A 195 2.90 8.57 16.64
N SER A 196 3.23 8.78 17.92
CA SER A 196 3.01 10.07 18.58
C SER A 196 3.82 11.20 17.95
N SER A 197 5.10 10.96 17.62
CA SER A 197 5.95 11.93 16.91
C SER A 197 5.38 12.29 15.53
N TYR A 198 4.79 11.31 14.82
CA TYR A 198 4.13 11.57 13.55
C TYR A 198 2.85 12.40 13.72
N LEU A 199 1.93 11.97 14.59
CA LEU A 199 0.67 12.67 14.83
C LEU A 199 0.89 14.08 15.39
N GLY A 200 1.88 14.27 16.26
CA GLY A 200 2.22 15.57 16.83
C GLY A 200 2.78 16.60 15.83
N ARG A 201 3.18 16.17 14.62
CA ARG A 201 3.59 17.07 13.53
C ARG A 201 2.42 17.60 12.72
N LEU A 202 1.22 17.04 12.88
CA LEU A 202 0.04 17.47 12.16
C LEU A 202 -0.47 18.82 12.71
N PRO A 203 -0.80 19.78 11.84
CA PRO A 203 -1.33 21.07 12.29
C PRO A 203 -2.72 20.89 12.94
N GLY A 204 -2.95 21.58 14.06
CA GLY A 204 -4.26 21.60 14.73
C GLY A 204 -4.61 20.31 15.51
N VAL A 205 -3.62 19.44 15.75
CA VAL A 205 -3.79 18.25 16.60
C VAL A 205 -3.37 18.58 18.03
N ALA A 206 -4.31 18.44 18.97
CA ALA A 206 -4.02 18.40 20.40
C ALA A 206 -3.79 16.95 20.82
N MET A 207 -2.67 16.65 21.47
CA MET A 207 -2.31 15.28 21.82
C MET A 207 -1.81 15.15 23.26
N GLN A 208 -2.19 14.06 23.92
CA GLN A 208 -1.65 13.60 25.18
C GLN A 208 -1.02 12.21 24.98
N VAL A 209 0.19 12.04 25.48
CA VAL A 209 0.96 10.80 25.40
C VAL A 209 1.55 10.49 26.76
N SER A 210 1.56 9.23 27.16
CA SER A 210 2.33 8.77 28.33
C SER A 210 3.66 8.14 27.90
N ASP A 211 4.70 8.32 28.70
CA ASP A 211 6.00 7.66 28.49
C ASP A 211 5.89 6.15 28.67
N VAL A 212 5.85 5.40 27.56
CA VAL A 212 6.32 4.01 27.52
C VAL A 212 6.79 3.65 26.11
N SER A 213 8.00 3.12 26.04
CA SER A 213 8.64 2.54 24.86
C SER A 213 8.20 1.09 24.69
N GLU A 214 7.53 0.76 23.59
CA GLU A 214 7.54 -0.56 22.95
C GLU A 214 6.92 -0.51 21.54
N THR A 215 7.29 -1.49 20.72
CA THR A 215 6.84 -1.67 19.34
C THR A 215 5.35 -1.98 19.27
N LEU A 216 4.62 -1.27 18.39
CA LEU A 216 3.23 -1.56 18.04
C LEU A 216 3.18 -2.60 16.91
N ALA A 217 3.88 -2.35 15.79
CA ALA A 217 3.52 -2.96 14.51
C ALA A 217 4.69 -3.42 13.62
N GLN A 218 4.76 -4.68 13.19
CA GLN A 218 5.51 -5.02 11.96
C GLN A 218 4.65 -4.69 10.73
N PRO A 219 5.21 -4.15 9.63
CA PRO A 219 4.44 -3.87 8.43
C PRO A 219 3.80 -5.17 7.90
N PRO A 220 2.51 -5.16 7.50
CA PRO A 220 1.84 -6.37 7.04
C PRO A 220 2.48 -6.90 5.74
N PRO A 221 2.52 -8.23 5.51
CA PRO A 221 2.79 -8.77 4.19
C PRO A 221 1.70 -8.28 3.22
N LEU A 222 2.09 -7.62 2.13
CA LEU A 222 1.24 -6.79 1.26
C LEU A 222 0.16 -7.52 0.44
N ALA A 223 -0.20 -8.76 0.77
CA ALA A 223 -1.25 -9.50 0.05
C ALA A 223 -2.66 -8.86 0.14
N GLY A 224 -2.90 -7.94 1.09
CA GLY A 224 -4.25 -7.48 1.45
C GLY A 224 -4.58 -5.99 1.27
N LEU A 225 -3.68 -5.13 0.78
CA LEU A 225 -3.85 -3.66 0.82
C LEU A 225 -4.01 -2.96 -0.54
N TRP A 226 -4.22 -3.70 -1.63
CA TRP A 226 -4.48 -3.13 -2.96
C TRP A 226 -5.93 -2.64 -3.17
N ASP A 227 -6.51 -1.98 -2.17
CA ASP A 227 -7.87 -1.45 -2.30
C ASP A 227 -7.89 -0.08 -3.00
N VAL A 228 -8.90 0.10 -3.85
CA VAL A 228 -8.96 0.95 -5.05
C VAL A 228 -9.03 2.48 -4.76
N ARG A 229 -8.74 2.92 -3.53
CA ARG A 229 -8.80 4.34 -3.11
C ARG A 229 -7.46 5.08 -3.00
N ARG A 230 -6.31 4.43 -3.26
CA ARG A 230 -5.03 5.16 -3.42
C ARG A 230 -5.06 6.17 -4.58
N SER A 231 -5.95 5.98 -5.56
CA SER A 231 -6.11 6.84 -6.72
C SER A 231 -6.68 8.24 -6.41
N GLN A 232 -7.33 8.46 -5.25
CA GLN A 232 -8.01 9.74 -4.97
C GLN A 232 -7.31 10.62 -3.92
N LEU A 233 -6.51 10.05 -3.01
CA LEU A 233 -5.87 10.81 -1.91
C LEU A 233 -4.42 11.27 -2.20
N SER A 234 -3.73 10.65 -3.17
CA SER A 234 -2.36 11.04 -3.56
C SER A 234 -2.27 12.36 -4.36
N LEU A 235 -3.38 13.05 -4.60
CA LEU A 235 -3.43 14.25 -5.44
C LEU A 235 -3.00 15.55 -4.75
N ARG A 236 -2.65 15.58 -3.46
CA ARG A 236 -2.45 16.87 -2.76
C ARG A 236 -1.24 17.04 -1.84
N ALA A 237 -0.39 16.04 -1.61
CA ALA A 237 0.72 16.19 -0.67
C ALA A 237 2.09 15.94 -1.30
N ASN A 238 2.84 17.04 -1.47
CA ASN A 238 4.28 17.15 -1.71
C ASN A 238 4.80 16.98 -3.15
N ARG A 239 4.86 18.10 -3.89
CA ARG A 239 5.84 18.31 -4.97
C ARG A 239 7.23 18.53 -4.34
N PRO A 240 8.28 17.76 -4.69
CA PRO A 240 9.64 18.15 -4.37
C PRO A 240 10.02 19.43 -5.14
N ARG A 241 10.62 20.39 -4.44
CA ARG A 241 11.24 21.59 -5.03
C ARG A 241 12.72 21.30 -5.30
N THR A 242 13.02 20.70 -6.45
CA THR A 242 14.36 20.72 -7.04
C THR A 242 14.21 20.77 -8.57
N GLY A 243 14.95 21.66 -9.23
CA GLY A 243 14.84 21.95 -10.67
C GLY A 243 15.43 20.87 -11.59
N GLY A 244 14.96 19.63 -11.44
CA GLY A 244 15.22 18.51 -12.35
C GLY A 244 13.94 18.07 -13.09
N ASP A 245 14.10 17.20 -14.08
CA ASP A 245 13.01 16.59 -14.84
C ASP A 245 12.01 15.90 -13.86
N PRO A 246 10.72 16.29 -13.82
CA PRO A 246 9.74 15.74 -12.88
C PRO A 246 9.54 14.23 -12.99
N GLU A 247 10.03 13.58 -14.05
CA GLU A 247 10.01 12.12 -14.19
C GLU A 247 11.20 11.41 -13.53
N ASP A 248 12.31 12.10 -13.22
CA ASP A 248 13.49 11.47 -12.63
C ASP A 248 13.36 11.32 -11.12
N LEU A 249 13.25 10.07 -10.66
CA LEU A 249 13.11 9.70 -9.26
C LEU A 249 14.44 9.53 -8.53
N THR A 250 15.58 9.84 -9.16
CA THR A 250 16.90 9.67 -8.54
C THR A 250 17.02 10.42 -7.21
N GLY A 251 17.53 9.73 -6.18
CA GLY A 251 17.64 10.25 -4.82
C GLY A 251 16.37 10.15 -3.97
N ILE A 252 15.22 9.80 -4.56
CA ILE A 252 13.97 9.58 -3.85
C ILE A 252 13.97 8.18 -3.21
N VAL A 253 13.36 8.07 -2.03
CA VAL A 253 13.11 6.79 -1.38
C VAL A 253 11.64 6.42 -1.58
N LEU A 254 11.40 5.34 -2.31
CA LEU A 254 10.06 4.81 -2.55
C LEU A 254 9.59 3.93 -1.37
N PRO A 255 8.26 3.68 -1.25
CA PRO A 255 7.71 2.72 -0.30
C PRO A 255 8.45 1.38 -0.31
N GLY A 256 8.62 0.75 0.86
CA GLY A 256 9.53 -0.40 1.01
C GLY A 256 11.02 -0.04 1.17
N ARG A 257 11.33 1.25 1.32
CA ARG A 257 12.68 1.81 1.49
C ARG A 257 13.62 1.52 0.31
N PHE A 258 13.11 1.63 -0.90
CA PHE A 258 13.93 1.57 -2.11
C PHE A 258 14.46 2.97 -2.42
N ARG A 259 15.72 3.23 -2.07
CA ARG A 259 16.40 4.47 -2.45
C ARG A 259 16.84 4.35 -3.89
N ILE A 260 16.28 5.18 -4.76
CA ILE A 260 16.62 5.23 -6.18
C ILE A 260 18.03 5.82 -6.34
N ASP A 261 18.94 5.05 -6.91
CA ASP A 261 20.35 5.42 -7.08
C ASP A 261 20.62 6.01 -8.47
N SER A 262 20.08 5.40 -9.53
CA SER A 262 20.28 5.85 -10.90
C SER A 262 19.25 5.25 -11.87
N VAL A 263 19.03 5.91 -13.00
CA VAL A 263 18.29 5.32 -14.13
C VAL A 263 19.11 4.20 -14.76
N VAL A 264 18.48 3.06 -15.04
CA VAL A 264 19.05 1.92 -15.79
C VAL A 264 18.55 1.95 -17.22
N ALA A 265 17.24 2.08 -17.41
CA ALA A 265 16.62 2.11 -18.73
C ALA A 265 15.32 2.93 -18.73
N ARG A 266 14.99 3.53 -19.87
CA ARG A 266 13.68 4.15 -20.12
C ARG A 266 12.96 3.33 -21.19
N GLY A 267 11.73 2.94 -20.90
CA GLY A 267 10.89 2.15 -21.80
C GLY A 267 9.56 2.82 -22.07
N THR A 268 8.78 2.19 -22.96
CA THR A 268 7.46 2.68 -23.38
C THR A 268 6.47 2.85 -22.22
N PHE A 269 6.55 1.97 -21.22
CA PHE A 269 5.58 1.94 -20.11
C PHE A 269 6.13 2.50 -18.80
N GLY A 270 7.39 2.90 -18.77
CA GLY A 270 8.01 3.35 -17.53
C GLY A 270 9.53 3.38 -17.58
N THR A 271 10.10 3.76 -16.45
CA THR A 271 11.54 3.86 -16.24
C THR A 271 11.99 2.80 -15.25
N VAL A 272 13.07 2.09 -15.58
CA VAL A 272 13.75 1.14 -14.71
C VAL A 272 14.92 1.85 -14.04
N TYR A 273 14.99 1.76 -12.73
CA TYR A 273 16.05 2.34 -11.91
C TYR A 273 16.83 1.24 -11.19
N ARG A 274 18.11 1.50 -10.94
CA ARG A 274 18.88 0.81 -9.92
C ARG A 274 18.53 1.46 -8.58
N ALA A 275 18.27 0.64 -7.57
CA ALA A 275 17.97 1.12 -6.24
C ALA A 275 18.58 0.23 -5.17
N ARG A 276 18.74 0.79 -3.98
CA ARG A 276 19.13 0.07 -2.77
C ARG A 276 17.91 -0.10 -1.88
N GLN A 277 17.53 -1.35 -1.57
CA GLN A 277 16.58 -1.60 -0.50
C GLN A 277 17.27 -1.47 0.84
N LEU A 278 17.00 -0.37 1.55
CA LEU A 278 17.75 0.01 2.74
C LEU A 278 17.53 -0.94 3.91
N ALA A 279 16.34 -1.54 4.03
CA ALA A 279 15.98 -2.39 5.18
C ALA A 279 16.82 -3.68 5.30
N VAL A 280 17.30 -4.20 4.17
CA VAL A 280 18.07 -5.45 4.08
C VAL A 280 19.40 -5.26 3.36
N GLU A 281 19.73 -4.00 3.05
CA GLU A 281 20.94 -3.61 2.34
C GLU A 281 21.20 -4.50 1.11
N ARG A 282 20.28 -4.48 0.14
CA ARG A 282 20.45 -5.19 -1.14
C ARG A 282 20.16 -4.30 -2.34
N ASP A 283 20.85 -4.58 -3.45
CA ASP A 283 20.58 -3.92 -4.72
C ASP A 283 19.35 -4.55 -5.38
N VAL A 284 18.49 -3.72 -5.94
CA VAL A 284 17.27 -4.11 -6.65
C VAL A 284 17.13 -3.27 -7.92
N ALA A 285 16.38 -3.80 -8.89
CA ALA A 285 15.86 -3.00 -10.00
C ALA A 285 14.43 -2.57 -9.65
N VAL A 286 14.09 -1.31 -9.87
CA VAL A 286 12.73 -0.78 -9.65
C VAL A 286 12.20 -0.24 -10.95
N LYS A 287 11.11 -0.83 -11.47
CA LYS A 287 10.40 -0.31 -12.62
C LYS A 287 9.23 0.54 -12.14
N VAL A 288 9.25 1.82 -12.48
CA VAL A 288 8.18 2.78 -12.19
C VAL A 288 7.47 3.08 -13.49
N LEU A 289 6.16 2.91 -13.51
CA LEU A 289 5.34 3.18 -14.68
C LEU A 289 5.18 4.68 -14.92
N HIS A 290 4.91 5.06 -16.17
CA HIS A 290 4.58 6.45 -16.52
C HIS A 290 3.26 6.88 -15.86
N ALA A 291 3.10 8.20 -15.66
CA ALA A 291 1.97 8.77 -14.91
C ALA A 291 0.61 8.66 -15.61
N ASP A 292 0.61 8.37 -16.92
CA ASP A 292 -0.58 8.14 -17.75
C ASP A 292 -1.19 6.75 -17.54
N ILE A 293 -0.47 5.81 -16.93
CA ILE A 293 -1.00 4.49 -16.56
C ILE A 293 -1.70 4.58 -15.20
N ASP A 294 -3.00 4.89 -15.23
CA ASP A 294 -3.84 4.96 -14.03
C ASP A 294 -3.95 3.58 -13.35
N PRO A 295 -3.56 3.42 -12.07
CA PRO A 295 -3.75 2.18 -11.33
C PRO A 295 -5.21 1.68 -11.27
N ALA A 296 -6.17 2.59 -11.40
CA ALA A 296 -7.60 2.30 -11.35
C ALA A 296 -8.24 2.08 -12.74
N SER A 297 -7.48 2.19 -13.83
CA SER A 297 -7.96 1.79 -15.15
C SER A 297 -7.99 0.26 -15.28
N ASP A 298 -8.63 -0.24 -16.33
CA ASP A 298 -8.56 -1.67 -16.68
C ASP A 298 -7.12 -2.11 -16.96
N ASP A 299 -6.32 -1.22 -17.54
CA ASP A 299 -4.89 -1.41 -17.81
C ASP A 299 -4.06 -1.48 -16.53
N GLY A 300 -4.29 -0.58 -15.57
CA GLY A 300 -3.65 -0.62 -14.26
C GLY A 300 -4.00 -1.89 -13.47
N ARG A 301 -5.28 -2.31 -13.51
CA ARG A 301 -5.73 -3.57 -12.90
C ARG A 301 -5.07 -4.79 -13.54
N LEU A 302 -4.99 -4.81 -14.87
CA LEU A 302 -4.36 -5.89 -15.62
C LEU A 302 -2.87 -5.98 -15.31
N PHE A 303 -2.17 -4.84 -15.28
CA PHE A 303 -0.76 -4.78 -14.91
C PHE A 303 -0.52 -5.35 -13.50
N VAL A 304 -1.32 -4.93 -12.51
CA VAL A 304 -1.22 -5.45 -11.15
C VAL A 304 -1.46 -6.97 -11.11
N HIS A 305 -2.42 -7.47 -11.89
CA HIS A 305 -2.66 -8.90 -12.02
C HIS A 305 -1.45 -9.65 -12.61
N GLU A 306 -0.80 -9.09 -13.63
CA GLU A 306 0.39 -9.69 -14.26
C GLU A 306 1.58 -9.70 -13.32
N VAL A 307 1.87 -8.58 -12.64
CA VAL A 307 2.93 -8.51 -11.62
C VAL A 307 2.71 -9.53 -10.50
N ARG A 308 1.46 -9.72 -10.05
CA ARG A 308 1.11 -10.80 -9.07
C ARG A 308 1.36 -12.19 -9.63
N SER A 309 1.06 -12.40 -10.91
CA SER A 309 1.23 -13.71 -11.57
C SER A 309 2.71 -14.05 -11.67
N VAL A 310 3.54 -13.08 -12.08
CA VAL A 310 5.01 -13.23 -12.13
C VAL A 310 5.58 -13.44 -10.74
N GLY A 311 5.13 -12.67 -9.74
CA GLY A 311 5.60 -12.80 -8.36
C GLY A 311 5.33 -14.16 -7.69
N ARG A 312 4.48 -15.01 -8.29
CA ARG A 312 4.23 -16.39 -7.82
C ARG A 312 5.15 -17.42 -8.47
N ILE A 313 5.90 -17.04 -9.50
CA ILE A 313 6.82 -17.93 -10.19
C ILE A 313 8.15 -17.92 -9.45
N ASP A 314 8.53 -19.06 -8.86
CA ASP A 314 9.86 -19.27 -8.31
C ASP A 314 10.67 -20.17 -9.26
N HIS A 315 11.41 -19.52 -10.17
CA HIS A 315 12.20 -20.24 -11.17
C HIS A 315 13.48 -19.46 -11.51
N PRO A 316 14.66 -20.11 -11.62
CA PRO A 316 15.92 -19.41 -11.86
C PRO A 316 15.98 -18.62 -13.17
N ASN A 317 15.19 -18.99 -14.18
CA ASN A 317 15.15 -18.32 -15.48
C ASN A 317 14.01 -17.29 -15.62
N VAL A 318 13.34 -16.91 -14.53
CA VAL A 318 12.29 -15.90 -14.48
C VAL A 318 12.65 -14.86 -13.42
N VAL A 319 12.53 -13.57 -13.75
CA VAL A 319 12.86 -12.51 -12.81
C VAL A 319 12.01 -12.58 -11.55
N ARG A 320 12.67 -12.53 -10.38
CA ARG A 320 11.99 -12.54 -9.10
C ARG A 320 11.53 -11.15 -8.72
N ILE A 321 10.22 -10.97 -8.61
CA ILE A 321 9.60 -9.76 -8.08
C ILE A 321 9.65 -9.81 -6.55
N HIS A 322 10.15 -8.74 -5.93
CA HIS A 322 10.24 -8.61 -4.48
C HIS A 322 9.05 -7.88 -3.88
N GLN A 323 8.60 -6.82 -4.55
CA GLN A 323 7.53 -5.96 -4.07
C GLN A 323 6.91 -5.22 -5.25
N ALA A 324 5.63 -4.88 -5.13
CA ALA A 324 4.96 -3.93 -6.01
C ALA A 324 4.12 -2.99 -5.15
N ASP A 325 4.11 -1.72 -5.52
CA ASP A 325 3.52 -0.66 -4.71
C ASP A 325 3.18 0.56 -5.58
N ILE A 326 2.74 1.65 -4.96
CA ILE A 326 2.45 2.92 -5.63
C ILE A 326 3.35 4.00 -5.01
N THR A 327 3.96 4.83 -5.84
CA THR A 327 4.78 5.96 -5.41
C THR A 327 3.91 7.02 -4.72
N ALA A 328 4.55 7.98 -4.03
CA ALA A 328 3.83 9.08 -3.37
C ALA A 328 3.01 9.93 -4.36
N ASP A 329 3.50 10.07 -5.60
CA ASP A 329 2.85 10.78 -6.70
C ASP A 329 1.88 9.90 -7.52
N GLY A 330 1.55 8.70 -7.05
CA GLY A 330 0.46 7.89 -7.62
C GLY A 330 0.84 6.94 -8.75
N ARG A 331 2.12 6.82 -9.10
CA ARG A 331 2.60 5.90 -10.13
C ARG A 331 2.74 4.47 -9.60
N LEU A 332 2.35 3.49 -10.41
CA LEU A 332 2.64 2.09 -10.11
C LEU A 332 4.15 1.83 -10.20
N PHE A 333 4.68 1.04 -9.27
CA PHE A 333 6.02 0.50 -9.42
C PHE A 333 6.14 -0.92 -8.89
N PHE A 334 7.18 -1.61 -9.33
CA PHE A 334 7.61 -2.86 -8.73
C PHE A 334 9.11 -2.96 -8.63
N ALA A 335 9.56 -3.52 -7.52
CA ALA A 335 10.94 -3.86 -7.24
C ALA A 335 11.17 -5.35 -7.54
N MET A 336 12.22 -5.64 -8.29
CA MET A 336 12.64 -6.96 -8.70
C MET A 336 14.13 -7.15 -8.44
N GLU A 337 14.60 -8.39 -8.56
CA GLU A 337 16.03 -8.66 -8.39
C GLU A 337 16.86 -7.83 -9.39
N PHE A 338 17.98 -7.31 -8.92
CA PHE A 338 18.93 -6.62 -9.78
C PHE A 338 19.81 -7.64 -10.51
N LEU A 339 19.73 -7.66 -11.83
CA LEU A 339 20.49 -8.57 -12.69
C LEU A 339 21.74 -7.84 -13.20
N ALA A 340 22.88 -8.09 -12.57
CA ALA A 340 24.17 -7.58 -12.98
C ALA A 340 24.71 -8.39 -14.17
N GLY A 341 24.11 -8.20 -15.35
CA GLY A 341 24.42 -8.93 -16.57
C GLY A 341 24.19 -8.08 -17.81
N ARG A 342 24.27 -8.74 -18.96
CA ARG A 342 23.99 -8.13 -20.28
C ARG A 342 22.83 -8.86 -20.93
N ASP A 343 21.98 -8.16 -21.65
CA ASP A 343 20.94 -8.82 -22.41
C ASP A 343 21.48 -9.52 -23.68
N LEU A 344 20.67 -10.38 -24.29
CA LEU A 344 21.07 -11.09 -25.51
C LEU A 344 21.25 -10.15 -26.71
N GLN A 345 20.65 -8.95 -26.69
CA GLN A 345 20.84 -7.97 -27.75
C GLN A 345 22.26 -7.42 -27.73
N GLU A 346 22.72 -6.96 -26.56
CA GLU A 346 24.09 -6.47 -26.34
C GLU A 346 25.15 -7.55 -26.65
N LEU A 347 24.89 -8.79 -26.25
CA LEU A 347 25.79 -9.91 -26.55
C LEU A 347 25.90 -10.20 -28.05
N GLY A 348 24.84 -9.96 -28.82
CA GLY A 348 24.80 -10.16 -30.26
C GLY A 348 25.39 -9.02 -31.09
N GLU A 349 25.69 -7.85 -30.49
CA GLU A 349 26.22 -6.68 -31.22
C GLU A 349 27.58 -6.96 -31.89
N HIS A 350 28.37 -7.87 -31.30
CA HIS A 350 29.69 -8.25 -31.80
C HIS A 350 29.65 -9.39 -32.83
N GLY A 351 28.46 -9.81 -33.25
CA GLY A 351 28.23 -10.91 -34.17
C GLY A 351 27.48 -12.07 -33.53
N PRO A 352 27.14 -13.11 -34.32
CA PRO A 352 26.44 -14.28 -33.82
C PRO A 352 27.21 -14.97 -32.70
N LEU A 353 26.48 -15.46 -31.69
CA LEU A 353 27.05 -16.31 -30.65
C LEU A 353 27.47 -17.66 -31.23
N ALA A 354 28.45 -18.30 -30.61
CA ALA A 354 28.79 -19.70 -30.90
C ALA A 354 27.52 -20.56 -30.76
N THR A 355 27.32 -21.49 -31.70
CA THR A 355 26.08 -22.27 -31.81
C THR A 355 25.75 -22.99 -30.51
N GLU A 356 26.75 -23.59 -29.86
CA GLU A 356 26.60 -24.30 -28.59
C GLU A 356 26.10 -23.36 -27.49
N ARG A 357 26.71 -22.17 -27.37
CA ARG A 357 26.31 -21.15 -26.40
C ARG A 357 24.89 -20.64 -26.67
N ALA A 358 24.54 -20.37 -27.94
CA ALA A 358 23.21 -19.92 -28.32
C ALA A 358 22.13 -20.95 -27.96
N VAL A 359 22.37 -22.23 -28.25
CA VAL A 359 21.47 -23.34 -27.90
C VAL A 359 21.30 -23.44 -26.39
N ASP A 360 22.38 -23.33 -25.61
CA ASP A 360 22.30 -23.39 -24.15
C ASP A 360 21.50 -22.21 -23.55
N LEU A 361 21.72 -20.99 -24.04
CA LEU A 361 20.99 -19.81 -23.59
C LEU A 361 19.49 -19.93 -23.94
N VAL A 362 19.16 -20.38 -25.14
CA VAL A 362 17.76 -20.57 -25.56
C VAL A 362 17.09 -21.72 -24.80
N ARG A 363 17.81 -22.80 -24.48
CA ARG A 363 17.29 -23.87 -23.62
C ARG A 363 16.89 -23.34 -22.24
N GLN A 364 17.67 -22.44 -21.66
CA GLN A 364 17.35 -21.79 -20.40
C GLN A 364 16.16 -20.82 -20.52
N LEU A 365 16.10 -20.04 -21.61
CA LEU A 365 14.97 -19.19 -21.93
C LEU A 365 13.67 -20.01 -22.00
N LEU A 366 13.68 -21.14 -22.71
CA LEU A 366 12.54 -22.05 -22.83
C LEU A 366 12.13 -22.65 -21.48
N ALA A 367 13.08 -22.92 -20.59
CA ALA A 367 12.76 -23.36 -19.23
C ALA A 367 12.02 -22.27 -18.43
N GLY A 368 12.44 -21.00 -18.57
CA GLY A 368 11.72 -19.85 -17.99
C GLY A 368 10.31 -19.68 -18.55
N LEU A 369 10.15 -19.78 -19.88
CA LEU A 369 8.84 -19.74 -20.53
C LEU A 369 7.93 -20.87 -20.06
N ARG A 370 8.47 -22.09 -19.94
CA ARG A 370 7.73 -23.24 -19.42
C ARG A 370 7.16 -22.96 -18.03
N ALA A 371 8.00 -22.43 -17.12
CA ALA A 371 7.57 -22.09 -15.76
C ALA A 371 6.45 -21.03 -15.76
N ALA A 372 6.53 -20.03 -16.64
CA ALA A 372 5.47 -19.04 -16.80
C ALA A 372 4.17 -19.64 -17.36
N HIS A 373 4.27 -20.48 -18.40
CA HIS A 373 3.12 -21.15 -19.00
C HIS A 373 2.42 -22.09 -18.03
N ASP A 374 3.17 -22.83 -17.21
CA ASP A 374 2.62 -23.69 -16.15
C ASP A 374 1.89 -22.87 -15.07
N ALA A 375 2.28 -21.60 -14.88
CA ALA A 375 1.58 -20.64 -14.02
C ALA A 375 0.42 -19.90 -14.71
N GLY A 376 0.10 -20.25 -15.96
CA GLY A 376 -0.98 -19.62 -16.75
C GLY A 376 -0.63 -18.24 -17.31
N LEU A 377 0.65 -17.88 -17.36
CA LEU A 377 1.15 -16.59 -17.84
C LEU A 377 1.85 -16.75 -19.19
N VAL A 378 1.48 -15.93 -20.16
CA VAL A 378 2.13 -15.83 -21.48
C VAL A 378 2.98 -14.56 -21.50
N HIS A 379 4.22 -14.63 -21.99
CA HIS A 379 5.15 -13.50 -21.96
C HIS A 379 4.80 -12.41 -22.99
N ALA A 380 4.44 -12.81 -24.21
CA ALA A 380 3.96 -11.99 -25.33
C ALA A 380 4.93 -10.95 -25.94
N ASP A 381 6.03 -10.60 -25.26
CA ASP A 381 7.11 -9.70 -25.75
C ASP A 381 8.51 -10.35 -25.71
N ILE A 382 8.65 -11.62 -26.12
CA ILE A 382 9.97 -12.26 -26.15
C ILE A 382 10.84 -11.65 -27.26
N LYS A 383 12.00 -11.12 -26.86
CA LYS A 383 13.02 -10.50 -27.71
C LYS A 383 14.38 -10.53 -27.01
N PRO A 384 15.51 -10.33 -27.71
CA PRO A 384 16.83 -10.41 -27.08
C PRO A 384 17.03 -9.45 -25.88
N ALA A 385 16.48 -8.23 -25.94
CA ALA A 385 16.55 -7.26 -24.84
C ALA A 385 15.80 -7.66 -23.56
N ASN A 386 14.89 -8.65 -23.63
CA ASN A 386 14.12 -9.12 -22.47
C ASN A 386 14.70 -10.41 -21.85
N ALA A 387 15.89 -10.81 -22.26
CA ALA A 387 16.60 -11.99 -21.76
C ALA A 387 17.99 -11.58 -21.27
N ILE A 388 18.15 -11.44 -19.95
CA ILE A 388 19.40 -11.00 -19.33
C ILE A 388 20.27 -12.21 -18.99
N VAL A 389 21.51 -12.20 -19.46
CA VAL A 389 22.53 -13.20 -19.15
C VAL A 389 23.36 -12.71 -17.98
N VAL A 390 23.28 -13.42 -16.86
CA VAL A 390 24.08 -13.18 -15.65
C VAL A 390 25.02 -14.35 -15.40
N GLU A 391 26.18 -14.09 -14.81
CA GLU A 391 27.05 -15.15 -14.30
C GLU A 391 26.73 -15.42 -12.84
N ARG A 392 26.47 -16.69 -12.50
CA ARG A 392 26.24 -17.11 -11.12
C ARG A 392 26.87 -18.47 -10.90
N ASP A 393 27.65 -18.59 -9.82
CA ASP A 393 28.35 -19.82 -9.44
C ASP A 393 29.24 -20.40 -10.58
N GLY A 394 29.83 -19.51 -11.39
CA GLY A 394 30.70 -19.88 -12.51
C GLY A 394 29.97 -20.35 -13.77
N ALA A 395 28.64 -20.23 -13.83
CA ALA A 395 27.84 -20.58 -15.00
C ALA A 395 26.96 -19.41 -15.47
N GLU A 396 26.75 -19.33 -16.79
CA GLU A 396 25.80 -18.39 -17.38
C GLU A 396 24.37 -18.80 -17.09
N ARG A 397 23.55 -17.82 -16.70
CA ARG A 397 22.12 -17.96 -16.48
C ARG A 397 21.35 -16.94 -17.28
N VAL A 398 20.35 -17.39 -18.04
CA VAL A 398 19.37 -16.49 -18.69
C VAL A 398 18.23 -16.22 -17.74
N VAL A 399 17.86 -14.96 -17.56
CA VAL A 399 16.69 -14.55 -16.77
C VAL A 399 15.77 -13.73 -17.65
N LEU A 400 14.52 -14.20 -17.79
CA LEU A 400 13.47 -13.48 -18.50
C LEU A 400 12.95 -12.31 -17.65
N VAL A 401 12.83 -11.14 -18.27
CA VAL A 401 12.31 -9.90 -17.66
C VAL A 401 11.14 -9.35 -18.48
N ASP A 402 10.39 -8.40 -17.94
CA ASP A 402 9.33 -7.66 -18.66
C ASP A 402 8.17 -8.52 -19.20
N PHE A 403 7.64 -9.40 -18.35
CA PHE A 403 6.41 -10.17 -18.61
C PHE A 403 5.17 -9.27 -18.75
N GLY A 404 4.27 -9.63 -19.67
CA GLY A 404 2.85 -9.22 -19.65
C GLY A 404 2.51 -7.86 -20.24
N LEU A 405 3.44 -6.91 -20.30
CA LEU A 405 3.19 -5.53 -20.77
C LEU A 405 2.71 -5.40 -22.22
N ALA A 406 2.77 -6.47 -23.03
CA ALA A 406 2.28 -6.48 -24.40
C ALA A 406 0.75 -6.63 -24.51
N ARG A 407 0.04 -7.17 -23.51
CA ARG A 407 -1.45 -7.23 -23.58
C ARG A 407 -2.08 -5.85 -23.44
N LEU A 408 -1.43 -4.94 -22.70
CA LEU A 408 -1.78 -3.52 -22.67
C LEU A 408 -1.70 -2.87 -24.07
N ARG A 409 -0.80 -3.35 -24.95
CA ARG A 409 -0.69 -2.86 -26.34
C ARG A 409 -1.91 -3.24 -27.21
N ALA A 410 -2.61 -4.33 -26.87
CA ALA A 410 -3.66 -4.89 -27.72
C ALA A 410 -5.04 -4.24 -27.52
N ALA A 411 -5.25 -3.52 -26.40
CA ALA A 411 -6.52 -2.85 -26.11
C ALA A 411 -6.71 -1.57 -26.94
N ASP A 412 -5.63 -0.82 -27.19
CA ASP A 412 -5.74 0.50 -27.81
C ASP A 412 -5.50 0.51 -29.33
N HIS A 413 -4.48 -0.17 -29.86
CA HIS A 413 -4.09 0.02 -31.27
C HIS A 413 -3.64 -1.28 -31.98
N PRO A 414 -4.46 -1.86 -32.88
CA PRO A 414 -4.09 -3.05 -33.65
C PRO A 414 -2.94 -2.87 -34.66
N ALA A 415 -2.38 -1.68 -34.85
CA ALA A 415 -1.37 -1.47 -35.91
C ALA A 415 -0.42 -0.26 -35.76
N GLU A 416 -0.65 0.71 -34.86
CA GLU A 416 0.10 1.98 -34.90
C GLU A 416 0.60 2.41 -33.51
N SER A 417 1.65 1.75 -33.04
CA SER A 417 2.56 2.23 -31.98
C SER A 417 3.82 1.38 -32.01
N ALA A 418 4.72 1.67 -32.95
CA ALA A 418 6.01 1.00 -33.15
C ALA A 418 7.01 1.32 -32.01
N GLY A 419 6.69 0.89 -30.78
CA GLY A 419 7.58 0.93 -29.61
C GLY A 419 8.05 -0.46 -29.15
N GLY A 420 7.53 -1.54 -29.73
CA GLY A 420 8.04 -2.91 -29.60
C GLY A 420 8.47 -3.42 -30.97
N THR A 421 9.65 -4.04 -31.08
CA THR A 421 10.24 -4.49 -32.34
C THR A 421 9.35 -5.54 -33.01
N PRO A 422 8.60 -5.24 -34.10
CA PRO A 422 7.71 -6.20 -34.75
C PRO A 422 8.43 -7.46 -35.25
N ALA A 423 9.76 -7.38 -35.39
CA ALA A 423 10.63 -8.43 -35.87
C ALA A 423 10.57 -9.75 -35.08
N TYR A 424 10.04 -9.75 -33.85
CA TYR A 424 9.93 -10.97 -33.03
C TYR A 424 8.48 -11.41 -32.77
N MET A 425 7.47 -10.69 -33.29
CA MET A 425 6.07 -11.03 -33.05
C MET A 425 5.63 -12.25 -33.86
N ALA A 426 4.82 -13.11 -33.26
CA ALA A 426 4.21 -14.22 -33.96
C ALA A 426 3.12 -13.76 -34.95
N PRO A 427 2.90 -14.47 -36.07
CA PRO A 427 1.92 -14.06 -37.08
C PRO A 427 0.51 -13.85 -36.51
N GLU A 428 0.07 -14.70 -35.58
CA GLU A 428 -1.22 -14.58 -34.90
C GLU A 428 -1.34 -13.35 -34.00
N GLN A 429 -0.23 -12.89 -33.41
CA GLN A 429 -0.19 -11.65 -32.64
C GLN A 429 -0.42 -10.45 -33.56
N MET A 430 0.20 -10.46 -34.75
CA MET A 430 0.07 -9.38 -35.74
C MET A 430 -1.32 -9.34 -36.40
N HIS A 431 -1.92 -10.49 -36.68
CA HIS A 431 -3.16 -10.56 -37.47
C HIS A 431 -4.44 -10.51 -36.63
N VAL A 432 -4.43 -11.10 -35.43
CA VAL A 432 -5.67 -11.37 -34.67
C VAL A 432 -5.59 -10.86 -33.23
N GLY A 433 -4.42 -10.34 -32.80
CA GLY A 433 -4.19 -9.87 -31.43
C GLY A 433 -4.31 -10.97 -30.36
N ARG A 434 -4.43 -12.24 -30.76
CA ARG A 434 -4.51 -13.39 -29.86
C ARG A 434 -3.12 -13.90 -29.59
N VAL A 435 -2.77 -13.98 -28.31
CA VAL A 435 -1.47 -14.47 -27.84
C VAL A 435 -1.70 -15.68 -26.94
N ASP A 436 -0.96 -16.76 -27.19
CA ASP A 436 -0.89 -17.90 -26.30
C ASP A 436 0.56 -18.42 -26.19
N ALA A 437 0.76 -19.51 -25.46
CA ALA A 437 2.09 -20.10 -25.25
C ALA A 437 2.87 -20.37 -26.56
N ARG A 438 2.17 -20.64 -27.68
CA ARG A 438 2.81 -20.90 -28.98
C ARG A 438 3.41 -19.65 -29.59
N SER A 439 2.85 -18.48 -29.29
CA SER A 439 3.40 -17.20 -29.73
C SER A 439 4.77 -16.95 -29.08
N ASP A 440 4.92 -17.24 -27.79
CA ASP A 440 6.22 -17.14 -27.10
C ASP A 440 7.27 -18.08 -27.70
N LEU A 441 6.86 -19.30 -28.09
CA LEU A 441 7.76 -20.27 -28.73
C LEU A 441 8.22 -19.80 -30.12
N PHE A 442 7.33 -19.16 -30.88
CA PHE A 442 7.68 -18.57 -32.18
C PHE A 442 8.73 -17.46 -31.99
N SER A 443 8.49 -16.54 -31.05
CA SER A 443 9.43 -15.46 -30.73
C SER A 443 10.78 -16.00 -30.24
N ALA A 444 10.79 -17.05 -29.40
CA ALA A 444 12.02 -17.71 -28.95
C ALA A 444 12.80 -18.36 -30.11
N ALA A 445 12.11 -18.93 -31.10
CA ALA A 445 12.76 -19.45 -32.30
C ALA A 445 13.44 -18.34 -33.12
N LEU A 446 12.83 -17.16 -33.21
CA LEU A 446 13.44 -15.99 -33.85
C LEU A 446 14.63 -15.43 -33.07
N VAL A 447 14.59 -15.47 -31.74
CA VAL A 447 15.76 -15.14 -30.89
C VAL A 447 16.93 -16.09 -31.18
N LEU A 448 16.67 -17.39 -31.37
CA LEU A 448 17.70 -18.37 -31.71
C LEU A 448 18.27 -18.16 -33.13
N ALA A 449 17.39 -17.93 -34.11
CA ALA A 449 17.80 -17.75 -35.51
C ALA A 449 18.55 -16.43 -35.74
N GLY A 450 18.22 -15.40 -34.96
CA GLY A 450 18.65 -14.02 -35.19
C GLY A 450 17.98 -13.40 -36.43
N PRO A 451 18.04 -12.07 -36.60
CA PRO A 451 17.55 -11.45 -37.83
C PRO A 451 18.37 -11.96 -39.02
N THR A 452 17.69 -12.58 -39.99
CA THR A 452 18.29 -12.92 -41.27
C THR A 452 18.73 -11.62 -41.94
N ARG A 453 20.03 -11.32 -41.92
CA ARG A 453 20.60 -10.33 -42.83
C ARG A 453 20.43 -10.90 -44.24
N THR A 454 19.39 -10.51 -44.96
CA THR A 454 19.35 -10.61 -46.41
C THR A 454 20.61 -9.93 -46.92
N ARG A 455 21.53 -10.74 -47.47
CA ARG A 455 22.70 -10.25 -48.20
C ARG A 455 22.29 -9.65 -49.53
#